data_AF-A0A821YD74-F1
#
_entry.id   AF-A0A821YD74-F1
#
_cell.length_a   1.000
_cell.length_b   1.000
_cell.length_c   1.000
_cell.angle_alpha   90.00
_cell.angle_beta   90.00
_cell.angle_gamma   90.00
#
_symmetry.space_group_name_H-M   'P 1'
#
loop_
_entity.id
_entity.type
_entity.pdbx_description
1 polymer ?
#
loop_
_entity_poly.entity_id
_entity_poly.type
_entity_poly.pdbx_seq_one_letter_code
_entity_poly.pdbx_strand_id
1 'polypeptide(L)' 'ITACTNSTLGNQLQHAYAVQTENLQPPHKYVPWITVNGQHTEEMEHEAERNLIKLICKTYKGSNPPAECKKYI' A
#
# COMPACT_ATOMS: atom_id res chain seq x y z
N ILE A 1 -18.68 -15.16 2.75
CA ILE A 1 -17.25 -15.28 2.35
C ILE A 1 -16.99 -16.58 1.59
N THR A 2 -17.26 -17.76 2.16
CA THR A 2 -17.00 -19.07 1.52
C THR A 2 -17.59 -19.23 0.11
N ALA A 3 -18.82 -18.75 -0.09
CA ALA A 3 -19.45 -18.77 -1.41
C ALA A 3 -18.68 -17.95 -2.46
N CYS A 4 -18.02 -16.86 -2.06
CA CYS A 4 -17.19 -16.05 -2.96
C CYS A 4 -15.82 -16.70 -3.18
N THR A 5 -15.13 -17.14 -2.11
CA THR A 5 -13.78 -17.71 -2.20
C THR A 5 -13.72 -18.98 -3.04
N ASN A 6 -14.81 -19.74 -3.11
CA ASN A 6 -14.91 -20.97 -3.90
C ASN A 6 -15.56 -20.76 -5.29
N SER A 7 -15.88 -19.52 -5.65
CA SER A 7 -16.53 -19.19 -6.94
C SER A 7 -15.53 -18.77 -8.01
N THR A 8 -15.98 -18.76 -9.26
CA THR A 8 -15.26 -18.16 -10.39
C THR A 8 -14.88 -16.71 -10.13
N LEU A 9 -15.77 -15.93 -9.50
CA LEU A 9 -15.50 -14.53 -9.14
C LEU A 9 -14.31 -14.42 -8.16
N GLY A 10 -14.24 -15.31 -7.17
CA GLY A 10 -13.12 -15.35 -6.22
C GLY A 10 -11.79 -15.59 -6.92
N ASN A 11 -11.74 -16.53 -7.87
CA ASN A 11 -10.56 -16.79 -8.68
C ASN A 11 -10.19 -15.59 -9.57
N GLN A 12 -11.17 -14.97 -10.24
CA GLN A 12 -10.94 -13.78 -11.06
C GLN A 12 -10.34 -12.62 -10.25
N LEU A 13 -10.82 -12.39 -9.04
CA LEU A 13 -10.29 -11.35 -8.15
C LEU A 13 -8.85 -11.68 -7.71
N GLN A 14 -8.57 -12.93 -7.33
CA GLN A 14 -7.21 -13.36 -6.98
C GLN A 14 -6.23 -13.22 -8.16
N HIS A 15 -6.64 -13.61 -9.37
CA HIS A 15 -5.84 -13.42 -10.58
C HIS A 15 -5.56 -11.92 -10.84
N ALA A 16 -6.57 -11.06 -10.69
CA ALA A 16 -6.39 -9.62 -10.86
C ALA A 16 -5.40 -9.01 -9.84
N TYR A 17 -5.37 -9.50 -8.60
CA TYR A 17 -4.37 -9.09 -7.61
C TYR A 17 -2.99 -9.69 -7.86
N ALA A 18 -2.90 -10.92 -8.38
CA ALA A 18 -1.64 -11.52 -8.80
C ALA A 18 -0.98 -10.69 -9.91
N VAL A 19 -1.74 -10.32 -10.95
CA VAL A 19 -1.26 -9.44 -12.03
C VAL A 19 -0.82 -8.07 -11.50
N GLN A 20 -1.54 -7.48 -10.55
CA GLN A 20 -1.12 -6.21 -9.93
C GLN A 20 0.19 -6.36 -9.14
N THR A 21 0.33 -7.46 -8.41
CA THR A 21 1.54 -7.78 -7.63
C THR A 21 2.76 -8.02 -8.54
N GLU A 22 2.59 -8.76 -9.62
CA GLU A 22 3.64 -9.02 -10.62
C GLU A 22 4.10 -7.74 -11.33
N ASN A 23 3.21 -6.75 -11.49
CA ASN A 23 3.51 -5.47 -12.13
C ASN A 23 4.09 -4.41 -11.18
N LEU A 24 4.36 -4.74 -9.92
CA LEU A 24 5.02 -3.83 -9.00
C LEU A 24 6.40 -3.41 -9.52
N GLN A 25 6.71 -2.12 -9.43
CA GLN A 25 8.01 -1.56 -9.78
C GLN A 25 8.58 -0.76 -8.60
N PRO A 26 9.70 -1.20 -8.01
CA PRO A 26 10.41 -2.46 -8.29
C PRO A 26 9.59 -3.70 -7.87
N PRO A 27 9.89 -4.89 -8.45
CA PRO A 27 9.29 -6.14 -8.00
C PRO A 27 9.53 -6.36 -6.50
N HIS A 28 8.51 -6.82 -5.79
CA HIS A 28 8.60 -7.04 -4.35
C HIS A 28 9.58 -8.16 -4.02
N LYS A 29 10.37 -7.99 -2.96
CA LYS A 29 11.36 -8.99 -2.50
C LYS A 29 10.92 -9.77 -1.27
N TYR A 30 9.98 -9.20 -0.52
CA TYR A 30 9.42 -9.75 0.71
C TYR A 30 8.01 -9.17 0.91
N VAL A 31 7.36 -9.61 1.99
CA VAL A 31 6.09 -9.02 2.45
C VAL A 31 6.24 -8.60 3.91
N PRO A 32 5.59 -7.49 4.35
CA PRO A 32 4.80 -6.56 3.54
C PRO A 32 5.61 -5.82 2.47
N TRP A 33 4.91 -5.26 1.47
CA TRP A 33 5.50 -4.41 0.42
C TRP A 33 4.62 -3.19 0.20
N ILE A 34 4.98 -2.09 0.86
CA ILE A 34 4.18 -0.88 0.96
C ILE A 34 4.52 0.05 -0.19
N THR A 35 3.49 0.44 -0.93
CA THR A 35 3.60 1.50 -1.95
C THR A 35 2.84 2.73 -1.48
N VAL A 36 3.42 3.91 -1.64
CA VAL A 36 2.75 5.19 -1.38
C VAL A 36 2.78 6.00 -2.65
N ASN A 37 1.61 6.38 -3.14
CA ASN A 37 1.45 7.08 -4.43
C ASN A 37 2.13 6.35 -5.61
N GLY A 38 2.08 5.01 -5.62
CA GLY A 38 2.67 4.17 -6.66
C GLY A 38 4.19 4.02 -6.59
N GLN A 39 4.84 4.48 -5.51
CA GLN A 39 6.28 4.38 -5.32
C GLN A 39 6.61 3.53 -4.08
N HIS A 40 7.74 2.84 -4.13
CA HIS A 40 8.30 2.09 -3.01
C HIS A 40 9.80 2.37 -2.88
N THR A 41 10.25 2.57 -1.64
CA THR A 41 11.66 2.59 -1.25
C THR A 41 11.80 1.88 0.10
N GLU A 42 12.98 1.32 0.37
CA GLU A 42 13.27 0.67 1.66
C GLU A 42 13.11 1.66 2.84
N GLU A 43 13.44 2.94 2.64
CA GLU A 43 13.23 3.97 3.67
C GLU A 43 11.74 4.20 3.96
N MET A 44 10.91 4.27 2.92
CA MET A 44 9.46 4.39 3.05
C MET A 44 8.86 3.16 3.73
N GLU A 45 9.28 1.95 3.34
CA GLU A 45 8.86 0.71 3.99
C GLU A 45 9.16 0.76 5.49
N HIS A 46 10.42 1.05 5.85
CA HIS A 46 10.83 1.14 7.24
C HIS A 46 10.13 2.25 8.03
N GLU A 47 9.83 3.40 7.41
CA GLU A 47 9.05 4.44 8.08
C GLU A 47 7.59 4.00 8.25
N ALA A 48 7.01 3.33 7.25
CA ALA A 48 5.64 2.83 7.31
C ALA A 48 5.45 1.77 8.40
N GLU A 49 6.38 0.80 8.49
CA GLU A 49 6.36 -0.24 9.51
C GLU A 49 6.46 0.33 10.93
N ARG A 50 7.22 1.43 11.12
CA ARG A 50 7.33 2.11 12.41
C ARG A 50 6.13 3.01 12.72
N ASN A 51 5.72 3.82 11.74
CA ASN A 51 4.61 4.76 11.88
C ASN A 51 4.06 5.15 10.50
N LEU A 52 3.12 4.35 10.01
CA LEU A 52 2.43 4.59 8.74
C LEU A 52 1.74 5.96 8.67
N ILE A 53 1.15 6.45 9.77
CA ILE A 53 0.46 7.76 9.79
C ILE A 53 1.46 8.88 9.51
N LYS A 54 2.64 8.83 10.14
CA LYS A 54 3.70 9.81 9.90
C LYS A 54 4.14 9.81 8.43
N LEU A 55 4.35 8.63 7.83
CA LEU A 55 4.70 8.53 6.41
C LEU A 55 3.61 9.11 5.50
N ILE A 56 2.34 8.77 5.76
CA ILE A 56 1.20 9.30 4.99
C ILE A 56 1.17 10.83 5.08
N CYS A 57 1.33 11.38 6.28
CA CYS A 57 1.33 12.83 6.49
C CYS A 57 2.48 13.54 5.76
N LYS A 58 3.70 12.97 5.80
CA LYS A 58 4.85 13.49 5.04
C LYS A 58 4.65 13.44 3.53
N THR A 59 3.96 12.41 3.03
CA THR A 59 3.76 12.17 1.60
C THR A 59 2.48 12.80 1.05
N TYR A 60 1.69 13.45 1.92
CA TYR A 60 0.47 14.14 1.56
C TYR A 60 0.78 15.38 0.70
N LYS A 61 0.19 15.44 -0.49
CA LYS A 61 0.42 16.53 -1.46
C LYS A 61 -0.72 17.55 -1.53
N GLY A 62 -1.79 17.35 -0.76
CA GLY A 62 -2.93 18.29 -0.73
C GLY A 62 -2.62 19.53 0.09
N SER A 63 -3.32 20.63 -0.19
CA SER A 63 -3.13 21.92 0.50
C SER A 63 -3.73 21.97 1.91
N ASN A 64 -4.66 21.07 2.23
CA ASN A 64 -5.34 21.02 3.54
C ASN A 64 -5.13 19.65 4.19
N PRO A 65 -4.00 19.44 4.89
CA PRO A 65 -3.73 18.15 5.53
C PRO A 65 -4.70 17.86 6.67
N PRO A 66 -5.04 16.58 6.91
CA PRO A 66 -5.81 16.17 8.09
C PRO A 66 -5.20 16.73 9.39
N ALA A 67 -6.03 17.07 10.36
CA ALA A 67 -5.56 17.67 11.62
C ALA A 67 -4.53 16.79 12.36
N GLU A 68 -4.64 15.47 12.25
CA GLU A 68 -3.68 14.51 12.82
C GLU A 68 -2.26 14.71 12.28
N CYS A 69 -2.12 15.14 11.02
CA CYS A 69 -0.83 15.39 10.41
C CYS A 69 -0.09 16.59 11.02
N LYS A 70 -0.75 17.49 11.74
CA LYS A 70 -0.10 18.62 12.43
C LYS A 70 0.97 18.18 13.44
N LYS A 71 0.94 16.91 13.89
CA LYS A 71 1.97 16.33 14.78
C LYS A 71 3.25 15.93 14.04
N TYR A 72 3.20 15.87 12.70
CA TYR A 72 4.22 15.24 11.85
C TYR A 72 4.70 16.12 10.68
N ILE A 73 4.08 17.30 10.49
CA ILE A 73 4.49 18.34 9.52
C ILE A 73 5.36 19.37 10.23
#